data_AF-A0A330LSP2-F1
#
_entry.id   AF-A0A330LSP2-F1
#
_cell.length_a   1.000
_cell.length_b   1.000
_cell.length_c   1.000
_cell.angle_alpha   90.00
_cell.angle_beta   90.00
_cell.angle_gamma   90.00
#
_symmetry.space_group_name_H-M   'P 1'
#
loop_
_entity.id
_entity.type
_entity.pdbx_description
1 polymer ?
#
loop_
_entity_poly.entity_id
_entity_poly.type
_entity_poly.pdbx_seq_one_letter_code
_entity_poly.pdbx_strand_id
1 'polypeptide(L)' 'MKWITRFGQVQLGAFNSWVKGSYLEDYTRRGAVDVALHMLKGAAYLERVNQLKLQGVSLSTELASYRTSD' A
#
# COMPACT_ATOMS: atom_id res chain seq x y z
N MET A 1 23.52 -14.86 15.69
CA MET A 1 23.13 -14.41 14.34
C MET A 1 21.73 -14.93 13.95
N LYS A 2 20.69 -14.74 14.78
CA LYS A 2 19.28 -15.14 14.52
C LYS A 2 18.25 -14.07 14.94
N TRP A 3 18.72 -12.89 15.36
CA TRP A 3 17.87 -11.86 15.96
C TRP A 3 17.29 -10.85 14.95
N ILE A 4 17.83 -10.76 13.73
CA ILE A 4 17.39 -9.79 12.71
C ILE A 4 16.18 -10.28 11.90
N THR A 5 15.95 -11.59 11.78
CA THR A 5 14.84 -12.14 10.97
C THR A 5 13.49 -12.18 11.69
N ARG A 6 13.41 -11.90 12.99
CA ARG A 6 12.16 -12.09 13.76
C ARG A 6 11.26 -10.84 13.88
N PHE A 7 11.80 -9.64 13.63
CA PHE A 7 11.05 -8.38 13.83
C PHE A 7 10.60 -7.69 12.53
N GLY A 8 11.21 -7.99 11.38
CA GLY A 8 10.87 -7.35 10.10
C GLY A 8 9.75 -8.02 9.30
N GLN A 9 9.29 -9.21 9.69
CA GLN A 9 8.48 -10.07 8.82
C GLN A 9 7.07 -9.53 8.55
N VAL A 10 6.39 -8.93 9.54
CA VAL A 10 4.98 -8.54 9.39
C VAL A 10 4.85 -7.29 8.52
N GLN A 11 5.69 -6.27 8.75
CA GLN A 11 5.68 -5.04 7.97
C GLN A 11 6.13 -5.29 6.53
N LEU A 12 7.18 -6.09 6.32
CA LEU A 12 7.64 -6.46 4.98
C LEU A 12 6.65 -7.40 4.28
N GLY A 13 5.97 -8.28 5.01
CA GLY A 13 4.93 -9.17 4.47
C GLY A 13 3.72 -8.39 3.97
N ALA A 14 3.18 -7.48 4.79
CA ALA A 14 2.07 -6.60 4.41
C ALA A 14 2.45 -5.72 3.21
N PHE A 15 3.66 -5.16 3.21
CA PHE A 15 4.19 -4.39 2.09
C PHE A 15 4.31 -5.22 0.81
N ASN A 16 4.91 -6.42 0.88
CA ASN A 16 5.05 -7.31 -0.26
C ASN A 16 3.70 -7.74 -0.84
N SER A 17 2.70 -8.00 0.01
CA SER A 17 1.33 -8.28 -0.43
C SER A 17 0.69 -7.10 -1.13
N TRP A 18 0.97 -5.87 -0.68
CA TRP A 18 0.42 -4.64 -1.26
C TRP A 18 1.01 -4.32 -2.64
N VAL A 19 2.33 -4.50 -2.83
CA VAL A 19 3.00 -4.21 -4.11
C VAL A 19 2.93 -5.35 -5.13
N LYS A 20 2.36 -6.51 -4.77
CA LYS A 20 2.27 -7.67 -5.65
C LYS A 20 1.51 -7.34 -6.95
N GLY A 21 2.09 -7.70 -8.09
CA GLY A 21 1.56 -7.41 -9.42
C GLY A 21 1.86 -6.00 -9.93
N SER A 22 2.65 -5.21 -9.20
CA SER A 22 3.13 -3.89 -9.65
C SER A 22 4.63 -3.90 -9.95
N TYR A 23 5.14 -2.85 -10.59
CA TYR A 23 6.58 -2.72 -10.84
C TYR A 23 7.43 -2.71 -9.55
N LEU A 24 6.84 -2.36 -8.40
CA LEU A 24 7.48 -2.38 -7.09
C LEU A 24 7.63 -3.80 -6.54
N GLU A 25 7.06 -4.84 -7.16
CA GLU A 25 7.31 -6.22 -6.78
C GLU A 25 8.80 -6.57 -6.96
N ASP A 26 9.44 -6.08 -8.02
CA ASP A 26 10.88 -6.19 -8.25
C ASP A 26 11.65 -5.27 -7.31
N TYR A 27 12.42 -5.85 -6.38
CA TYR A 27 13.20 -5.09 -5.41
C TYR A 27 14.25 -4.17 -6.03
N THR A 28 14.72 -4.47 -7.24
CA THR A 28 15.69 -3.63 -7.96
C THR A 28 15.05 -2.35 -8.50
N ARG A 29 13.71 -2.32 -8.59
CA ARG A 29 12.91 -1.17 -9.03
C ARG A 29 12.24 -0.43 -7.87
N ARG A 30 12.52 -0.82 -6.62
CA ARG A 30 12.00 -0.16 -5.40
C ARG A 30 12.84 1.06 -5.04
N GLY A 31 12.55 2.20 -5.69
CA GLY A 31 13.03 3.49 -5.22
C GLY A 31 12.40 3.84 -3.86
N ALA A 32 13.20 4.18 -2.85
CA ALA A 32 12.68 4.55 -1.53
C ALA A 32 11.73 5.77 -1.60
N VAL A 33 12.02 6.71 -2.51
CA VAL A 33 11.18 7.88 -2.79
C VAL A 33 9.85 7.46 -3.43
N ASP A 34 9.88 6.55 -4.41
CA ASP A 34 8.67 6.08 -5.10
C ASP A 34 7.75 5.31 -4.15
N VAL A 35 8.33 4.45 -3.29
CA VAL A 35 7.60 3.75 -2.23
C VAL A 35 6.92 4.75 -1.29
N ALA A 36 7.66 5.76 -0.80
CA ALA A 36 7.10 6.79 0.06
C ALA A 36 5.97 7.57 -0.64
N LEU A 37 6.12 7.87 -1.92
CA LEU A 37 5.10 8.55 -2.72
C LEU A 37 3.82 7.72 -2.86
N HIS A 38 3.94 6.42 -3.14
CA HIS A 38 2.77 5.54 -3.22
C HIS A 38 2.10 5.35 -1.86
N MET A 39 2.86 5.32 -0.76
CA MET A 39 2.29 5.29 0.59
C MET A 39 1.48 6.55 0.90
N LEU A 40 2.03 7.73 0.60
CA LEU A 40 1.34 9.01 0.81
C LEU A 40 0.09 9.12 -0.07
N LYS A 41 0.19 8.75 -1.35
CA LYS A 41 -0.95 8.70 -2.29
C LYS A 41 -2.04 7.75 -1.79
N GLY A 42 -1.65 6.55 -1.35
CA GLY A 42 -2.57 5.55 -0.81
C GLY A 42 -3.29 6.03 0.45
N ALA A 43 -2.58 6.68 1.37
CA ALA A 43 -3.17 7.27 2.56
C ALA A 43 -4.20 8.35 2.22
N ALA A 44 -3.85 9.29 1.33
CA ALA A 44 -4.75 10.36 0.90
C ALA A 44 -5.99 9.81 0.16
N TYR A 45 -5.80 8.76 -0.66
CA TYR A 45 -6.89 8.08 -1.36
C TYR A 45 -7.87 7.44 -0.36
N LEU A 46 -7.37 6.65 0.60
CA LEU A 46 -8.19 5.99 1.60
C LEU A 46 -8.92 6.99 2.51
N GLU A 47 -8.27 8.10 2.86
CA GLU A 47 -8.91 9.18 3.59
C GLU A 47 -10.12 9.72 2.84
N ARG A 48 -9.98 10.02 1.54
CA ARG A 48 -11.10 10.48 0.70
C ARG A 48 -12.22 9.45 0.63
N VAL A 49 -11.90 8.17 0.46
CA VAL A 49 -12.88 7.08 0.45
C VAL A 49 -13.66 7.04 1.77
N ASN A 50 -12.96 7.20 2.91
CA ASN A 50 -13.59 7.24 4.22
C ASN A 50 -14.49 8.47 4.39
N GLN A 51 -14.05 9.65 3.94
CA GLN A 51 -14.86 10.88 3.98
C GLN A 51 -16.16 10.72 3.18
N LEU A 52 -16.10 10.13 1.99
CA LEU A 52 -17.29 9.86 1.17
C LEU A 52 -18.25 8.86 1.85
N LYS A 53 -17.70 7.80 2.47
CA LYS A 53 -18.51 6.84 3.25
C LYS A 53 -19.21 7.52 4.44
N LEU A 54 -18.51 8.40 5.16
CA LEU A 54 -19.09 9.17 6.26
C LEU A 54 -20.23 10.09 5.81
N GLN A 55 -20.21 10.54 4.55
CA GLN A 55 -21.28 11.31 3.93
C GLN A 55 -22.44 10.44 3.41
N GLY A 56 -22.39 9.11 3.61
CA GLY A 56 -23.43 8.18 3.16
C GLY A 56 -23.31 7.76 1.69
N VAL A 57 -22.20 8.08 1.02
CA VAL A 57 -21.97 7.64 -0.37
C VAL A 57 -21.68 6.14 -0.39
N SER A 58 -22.49 5.39 -1.15
CA SER A 58 -22.24 3.97 -1.42
C SER A 58 -21.16 3.83 -2.49
N LEU A 59 -20.01 3.27 -2.11
CA LEU A 59 -18.87 3.04 -3.00
C LEU A 59 -18.71 1.54 -3.26
N SER A 60 -18.34 1.16 -4.49
CA SER A 60 -18.02 -0.23 -4.80
C SER A 60 -16.82 -0.71 -3.97
N THR A 61 -16.76 -2.01 -3.70
CA THR A 61 -15.67 -2.63 -2.93
C THR A 61 -14.31 -2.48 -3.61
N GLU A 62 -14.28 -2.35 -4.94
CA GLU A 62 -13.06 -2.09 -5.71
C GLU A 62 -12.40 -0.77 -5.32
N LEU A 63 -13.19 0.25 -4.97
CA LEU A 63 -12.68 1.55 -4.54
C LEU A 63 -12.20 1.56 -3.09
N ALA A 64 -12.41 0.49 -2.32
CA ALA A 64 -12.02 0.44 -0.91
C ALA A 64 -10.52 0.24 -0.68
N SER A 65 -9.72 0.07 -1.74
CA SER A 65 -8.27 -0.16 -1.66
C SER A 65 -7.51 0.67 -2.69
N TYR A 66 -6.34 1.18 -2.32
CA TYR A 66 -5.40 1.78 -3.25
C TYR A 66 -4.46 0.71 -3.82
N ARG A 67 -4.37 0.63 -5.15
CA ARG A 67 -3.43 -0.25 -5.86
C ARG A 67 -2.47 0.62 -6.68
N THR A 68 -1.19 0.26 -6.64
CA THR A 68 -0.17 0.85 -7.50
C THR A 68 -0.30 0.23 -8.89
N SER A 69 -1.19 0.78 -9.72
CA SER A 69 -1.31 0.41 -11.13
C SER A 69 -0.34 1.25 -11.95
N ASP A 70 0.70 0.61 -12.48
CA ASP A 70 1.44 1.01 -13.68
C ASP A 70 1.53 -0.21 -14.60
#